data_AF-A0A7J7XTT0-F1
#
_entry.id   AF-A0A7J7XTT0-F1
#
_cell.length_a   1.000
_cell.length_b   1.000
_cell.length_c   1.000
_cell.angle_alpha   90.00
_cell.angle_beta   90.00
_cell.angle_gamma   90.00
#
_symmetry.space_group_name_H-M   'P 1'
#
loop_
_entity.id
_entity.type
_entity.pdbx_description
1 polymer ?
#
loop_
_entity_poly.entity_id
_entity_poly.type
_entity_poly.pdbx_seq_one_letter_code
_entity_poly.pdbx_strand_id
1 'polypeptide(L)'
;MIHELLLALSGYPGSIFTWNKRSGLQVSQDFPFLHPSETSVLNRLCRLGTDYIRFTEFIEQYTGHVQQQDHHPSQQGQGGLHGIYLRAFCTGLDSVLQPYRQALLDLEQEFLADPHLSISHVNYSLDQFQLLFPSVMVVVEQIKSQKIHGCQILETVYKHSCGGLPPVRSALEKILAVCHGVMYKQLSAWMLHGLLLDQHEEFFIKQGPSSGNVSAQPEEDEEDLGIGGLTGKQLRELQDLVRAQQGAWRIPARSQKRRPPNDLVVLPCPSKFITAWAASINSLDVKHLALS
;
A
#
# COMPACT_ATOMS: atom_id res chain seq x y z
N MET A 1 3.29 -33.34 -15.24
CA MET A 1 2.94 -32.94 -13.86
C MET A 1 3.67 -31.67 -13.42
N ILE A 2 4.99 -31.55 -13.62
CA ILE A 2 5.74 -30.32 -13.23
C ILE A 2 5.19 -29.06 -13.90
N HIS A 3 4.87 -29.13 -15.20
CA HIS A 3 4.22 -28.01 -15.89
C HIS A 3 2.91 -27.55 -15.21
N GLU A 4 2.01 -28.49 -14.90
CA GLU A 4 0.77 -28.21 -14.16
C GLU A 4 1.03 -27.64 -12.76
N LEU A 5 2.09 -28.09 -12.09
CA LEU A 5 2.51 -27.56 -10.78
C LEU A 5 2.96 -26.10 -10.90
N LEU A 6 3.82 -25.78 -11.88
CA LEU A 6 4.28 -24.41 -12.11
C LEU A 6 3.11 -23.48 -12.49
N LEU A 7 2.17 -23.98 -13.30
CA LEU A 7 0.95 -23.24 -13.65
C LEU A 7 0.11 -22.93 -12.41
N ALA A 8 -0.09 -23.93 -11.55
CA ALA A 8 -0.84 -23.80 -10.31
C ALA A 8 -0.16 -22.85 -9.30
N LEU A 9 1.17 -22.91 -9.19
CA LEU A 9 1.96 -21.97 -8.38
C LEU A 9 1.91 -20.53 -8.93
N SER A 10 1.77 -20.38 -10.24
CA SER A 10 1.56 -19.08 -10.90
C SER A 10 0.14 -18.54 -10.76
N GLY A 11 -0.75 -19.27 -10.07
CA GLY A 11 -2.12 -18.85 -9.78
C GLY A 11 -3.19 -19.43 -10.69
N TYR A 12 -2.85 -20.37 -11.58
CA TYR A 12 -3.79 -20.98 -12.51
C TYR A 12 -4.08 -22.43 -12.10
N PRO A 13 -5.18 -22.69 -11.38
CA PRO A 13 -5.54 -24.05 -10.99
C PRO A 13 -5.92 -24.89 -12.22
N GLY A 14 -5.62 -26.19 -12.12
CA GLY A 14 -5.86 -27.18 -13.16
C GLY A 14 -6.69 -28.36 -12.67
N SER A 15 -6.61 -29.47 -13.41
CA SER A 15 -7.29 -30.73 -13.05
C SER A 15 -6.54 -31.53 -11.98
N ILE A 16 -5.21 -31.45 -11.98
CA ILE A 16 -4.34 -32.10 -10.97
C ILE A 16 -4.29 -31.26 -9.70
N PHE A 17 -4.13 -29.94 -9.84
CA PHE A 17 -4.05 -28.99 -8.75
C PHE A 17 -5.31 -28.14 -8.73
N THR A 18 -6.28 -28.57 -7.93
CA THR A 18 -7.62 -27.97 -7.90
C THR A 18 -7.69 -26.83 -6.88
N TRP A 19 -8.51 -25.82 -7.16
CA TRP A 19 -8.73 -24.69 -6.26
C TRP A 19 -10.02 -24.83 -5.46
N ASN A 20 -9.91 -24.66 -4.15
CA ASN A 20 -11.06 -24.58 -3.25
C ASN A 20 -11.03 -23.26 -2.48
N LYS A 21 -12.16 -22.54 -2.46
CA LYS A 21 -12.27 -21.24 -1.77
C LYS A 21 -11.93 -21.31 -0.27
N ARG A 22 -12.13 -22.46 0.39
CA ARG A 22 -11.89 -22.63 1.84
C ARG A 22 -10.46 -23.10 2.11
N SER A 23 -10.02 -24.15 1.43
CA SER A 23 -8.73 -24.82 1.71
C SER A 23 -7.59 -24.34 0.83
N GLY A 24 -7.86 -23.56 -0.22
CA GLY A 24 -6.88 -23.13 -1.20
C GLY A 24 -6.61 -24.18 -2.27
N LEU A 25 -5.40 -24.14 -2.82
CA LEU A 25 -4.90 -25.08 -3.83
C LEU A 25 -4.61 -26.44 -3.19
N GLN A 26 -5.03 -27.52 -3.84
CA GLN A 26 -4.85 -28.89 -3.35
C GLN A 26 -4.56 -29.87 -4.49
N VAL A 27 -3.74 -30.88 -4.20
CA VAL A 27 -3.52 -32.01 -5.13
C VAL A 27 -4.74 -32.90 -5.14
N SER A 28 -5.21 -33.29 -6.32
CA SER A 28 -6.29 -34.28 -6.47
C SER A 28 -5.92 -35.61 -5.81
N GLN A 29 -6.88 -36.20 -5.09
CA GLN A 29 -6.70 -37.46 -4.37
C GLN A 29 -6.70 -38.69 -5.30
N ASP A 30 -7.09 -38.49 -6.57
CA ASP A 30 -7.27 -39.56 -7.56
C ASP A 30 -6.00 -39.87 -8.37
N PHE A 31 -4.81 -39.54 -7.84
CA PHE A 31 -3.52 -39.82 -8.48
C PHE A 31 -2.86 -41.09 -7.88
N PRO A 32 -3.15 -42.29 -8.41
CA PRO A 32 -2.63 -43.55 -7.87
C PRO A 32 -1.11 -43.72 -8.03
N PHE A 33 -0.46 -42.85 -8.81
CA PHE A 33 0.96 -42.95 -9.15
C PHE A 33 1.88 -42.14 -8.23
N LEU A 34 1.33 -41.34 -7.32
CA LEU A 34 2.12 -40.50 -6.41
C LEU A 34 2.34 -41.18 -5.07
N HIS A 35 3.59 -41.23 -4.62
CA HIS A 35 3.88 -41.71 -3.28
C HIS A 35 3.35 -40.72 -2.22
N PRO A 36 2.89 -41.17 -1.04
CA PRO A 36 2.39 -40.27 0.01
C PRO A 36 3.37 -39.14 0.40
N SER A 37 4.68 -39.40 0.34
CA SER A 37 5.70 -38.37 0.60
C SER A 37 5.74 -37.29 -0.47
N GLU A 38 5.60 -37.64 -1.75
CA GLU A 38 5.54 -36.69 -2.86
C GLU A 38 4.29 -35.83 -2.75
N THR A 39 3.16 -36.46 -2.42
CA THR A 39 1.89 -35.77 -2.16
C THR A 39 2.02 -34.76 -1.02
N SER A 40 2.77 -35.09 0.04
CA SER A 40 3.04 -34.16 1.14
C SER A 40 3.84 -32.94 0.68
N VAL A 41 4.90 -33.14 -0.12
CA VAL A 41 5.71 -32.04 -0.69
C VAL A 41 4.87 -31.18 -1.64
N LEU A 42 4.07 -31.79 -2.50
CA LEU A 42 3.19 -31.06 -3.42
C LEU A 42 2.15 -30.24 -2.66
N ASN A 43 1.56 -30.77 -1.58
CA ASN A 43 0.64 -30.00 -0.74
C ASN A 43 1.34 -28.84 -0.01
N ARG A 44 2.60 -28.99 0.39
CA ARG A 44 3.42 -27.88 0.92
C ARG A 44 3.59 -26.78 -0.14
N LEU A 45 3.90 -27.14 -1.38
CA LEU A 45 3.98 -26.20 -2.50
C LEU A 45 2.62 -25.55 -2.80
N CYS A 46 1.52 -26.31 -2.72
CA CYS A 46 0.19 -25.76 -2.94
C CYS A 46 -0.19 -24.67 -1.92
N ARG A 47 0.27 -24.77 -0.67
CA ARG A 47 0.08 -23.70 0.32
C ARG A 47 0.77 -22.40 -0.13
N LEU A 48 1.97 -22.51 -0.70
CA LEU A 48 2.68 -21.35 -1.26
C LEU A 48 1.90 -20.71 -2.41
N GLY A 49 1.40 -21.52 -3.35
CA GLY A 49 0.54 -21.03 -4.45
C GLY A 49 -0.77 -20.42 -3.93
N THR A 50 -1.32 -20.97 -2.85
CA THR A 50 -2.53 -20.41 -2.20
C THR A 50 -2.27 -19.01 -1.65
N ASP A 51 -1.17 -18.82 -0.95
CA ASP A 51 -0.79 -17.50 -0.44
C ASP A 51 -0.56 -16.52 -1.58
N TYR A 52 0.10 -16.96 -2.66
CA TYR A 52 0.32 -16.15 -3.86
C TYR A 52 -0.99 -15.67 -4.52
N ILE A 53 -1.95 -16.58 -4.72
CA ILE A 53 -3.27 -16.25 -5.28
C ILE A 53 -3.95 -15.21 -4.40
N ARG A 54 -3.97 -15.43 -3.08
CA ARG A 54 -4.59 -14.51 -2.12
C ARG A 54 -3.91 -13.13 -2.10
N PHE A 55 -2.60 -13.08 -2.24
CA PHE A 55 -1.90 -11.79 -2.37
C PHE A 55 -2.29 -11.08 -3.65
N THR A 56 -2.38 -11.80 -4.76
CA THR A 56 -2.74 -11.23 -6.06
C THR A 56 -4.18 -10.71 -6.05
N GLU A 57 -5.13 -11.49 -5.53
CA GLU A 57 -6.52 -11.07 -5.31
C GLU A 57 -6.59 -9.81 -4.44
N PHE A 58 -5.80 -9.75 -3.35
CA PHE A 58 -5.75 -8.58 -2.48
C PHE A 58 -5.18 -7.35 -3.20
N ILE A 59 -4.09 -7.49 -3.95
CA ILE A 59 -3.50 -6.39 -4.72
C ILE A 59 -4.49 -5.88 -5.75
N GLU A 60 -5.10 -6.76 -6.55
CA GLU A 60 -6.07 -6.40 -7.59
C GLU A 60 -7.27 -5.65 -7.01
N GLN A 61 -7.81 -6.13 -5.89
CA GLN A 61 -8.95 -5.51 -5.20
C GLN A 61 -8.72 -4.04 -4.82
N TYR A 62 -7.50 -3.68 -4.39
CA TYR A 62 -7.20 -2.34 -3.87
C TYR A 62 -6.34 -1.47 -4.80
N THR A 63 -5.91 -1.98 -5.95
CA THR A 63 -5.16 -1.22 -6.96
C THR A 63 -5.91 -1.03 -8.28
N GLY A 64 -6.85 -1.93 -8.62
CA GLY A 64 -7.55 -1.98 -9.90
C GLY A 64 -8.61 -0.90 -10.14
N HIS A 65 -9.09 -0.21 -9.09
CA HIS A 65 -10.12 0.85 -9.20
C HIS A 65 -9.59 2.21 -9.73
N VAL A 66 -8.46 2.17 -10.45
CA VAL A 66 -7.76 3.28 -11.12
C VAL A 66 -8.62 4.25 -11.92
N GLN A 67 -9.43 3.65 -12.79
CA GLN A 67 -9.77 4.26 -14.07
C GLN A 67 -11.24 4.68 -14.20
N GLN A 68 -12.04 4.60 -13.13
CA GLN A 68 -13.49 4.87 -13.20
C GLN A 68 -14.00 5.89 -12.17
N GLN A 69 -13.14 6.77 -11.66
CA GLN A 69 -13.57 7.95 -10.89
C GLN A 69 -13.38 9.25 -11.67
N ASP A 70 -13.78 9.26 -12.94
CA ASP A 70 -14.27 10.49 -13.55
C ASP A 70 -15.80 10.47 -13.46
N HIS A 71 -16.32 11.35 -12.59
CA HIS A 71 -17.72 11.80 -12.57
C HIS A 71 -18.78 10.78 -12.13
N HIS A 72 -18.89 10.46 -10.83
CA HIS A 72 -20.19 10.33 -10.12
C HIS A 72 -20.01 10.18 -8.58
N PRO A 73 -20.42 11.16 -7.76
CA PRO A 73 -20.30 11.12 -6.30
C PRO A 73 -21.56 10.51 -5.66
N SER A 74 -21.83 9.21 -5.85
CA SER A 74 -23.03 8.60 -5.26
C SER A 74 -22.91 7.15 -4.78
N GLN A 75 -21.70 6.62 -4.55
CA GLN A 75 -21.52 5.34 -3.84
C GLN A 75 -20.47 5.39 -2.72
N GLN A 76 -20.50 6.44 -1.89
CA GLN A 76 -19.75 6.54 -0.61
C GLN A 76 -20.37 5.65 0.50
N GLY A 77 -20.82 4.44 0.17
CA GLY A 77 -21.65 3.59 1.05
C GLY A 77 -21.17 2.16 1.24
N GLN A 78 -19.97 1.78 0.80
CA GLN A 78 -19.41 0.46 1.15
C GLN A 78 -18.25 0.65 2.11
N GLY A 79 -18.48 0.34 3.39
CA GLY A 79 -17.51 0.37 4.50
C GLY A 79 -16.41 -0.71 4.40
N GLY A 80 -15.74 -0.72 3.26
CA GLY A 80 -14.56 -1.52 2.94
C GLY A 80 -13.28 -0.73 3.12
N LEU A 81 -12.17 -1.47 3.17
CA LEU A 81 -10.82 -0.92 3.17
C LEU A 81 -10.59 -0.06 1.91
N HIS A 82 -10.03 1.13 2.09
CA HIS A 82 -9.68 2.03 0.99
C HIS A 82 -8.61 3.01 1.47
N GLY A 83 -8.01 3.77 0.55
CA GLY A 83 -7.05 4.82 0.89
C GLY A 83 -5.71 4.71 0.18
N ILE A 84 -4.98 5.83 0.16
CA ILE A 84 -3.69 5.95 -0.53
C ILE A 84 -2.60 5.13 0.15
N TYR A 85 -2.69 4.92 1.47
CA TYR A 85 -1.71 4.09 2.20
C TYR A 85 -1.92 2.61 1.94
N LEU A 86 -3.17 2.16 1.87
CA LEU A 86 -3.49 0.79 1.49
C LEU A 86 -2.99 0.46 0.09
N ARG A 87 -3.14 1.41 -0.84
CA ARG A 87 -2.66 1.26 -2.21
C ARG A 87 -1.14 1.21 -2.30
N ALA A 88 -0.45 2.04 -1.52
CA ALA A 88 1.00 1.99 -1.39
C ALA A 88 1.48 0.67 -0.77
N PHE A 89 0.77 0.16 0.23
CA PHE A 89 1.02 -1.16 0.80
C PHE A 89 0.90 -2.25 -0.27
N CYS A 90 -0.15 -2.25 -1.08
CA CYS A 90 -0.33 -3.21 -2.18
C CYS A 90 0.80 -3.11 -3.21
N THR A 91 1.24 -1.89 -3.54
CA THR A 91 2.37 -1.65 -4.45
C THR A 91 3.68 -2.22 -3.89
N GLY A 92 3.92 -2.03 -2.59
CA GLY A 92 5.06 -2.61 -1.91
C GLY A 92 4.99 -4.14 -1.85
N LEU A 93 3.81 -4.69 -1.55
CA LEU A 93 3.58 -6.13 -1.53
C LEU A 93 3.84 -6.76 -2.90
N ASP A 94 3.34 -6.14 -3.97
CA ASP A 94 3.58 -6.61 -5.34
C ASP A 94 5.09 -6.65 -5.67
N SER A 95 5.84 -5.64 -5.24
CA SER A 95 7.30 -5.60 -5.40
C SER A 95 8.01 -6.72 -4.64
N VAL A 96 7.50 -7.12 -3.46
CA VAL A 96 8.02 -8.24 -2.67
C VAL A 96 7.75 -9.60 -3.33
N LEU A 97 6.70 -9.72 -4.13
CA LEU A 97 6.38 -10.95 -4.86
C LEU A 97 7.21 -11.13 -6.15
N GLN A 98 7.88 -10.09 -6.62
CA GLN A 98 8.63 -10.15 -7.87
C GLN A 98 9.72 -11.23 -7.92
N PRO A 99 10.54 -11.45 -6.86
CA PRO A 99 11.52 -12.55 -6.86
C PRO A 99 10.87 -13.94 -6.93
N TYR A 100 9.66 -14.11 -6.41
CA TYR A 100 8.93 -15.37 -6.53
C TYR A 100 8.48 -15.61 -7.98
N ARG A 101 7.94 -14.58 -8.64
CA ARG A 101 7.58 -14.65 -10.06
C ARG A 101 8.79 -14.98 -10.93
N GLN A 102 9.94 -14.35 -10.63
CA GLN A 102 11.18 -14.64 -11.35
C GLN A 102 11.63 -16.09 -11.14
N ALA A 103 11.60 -16.59 -9.90
CA ALA A 103 11.96 -17.98 -9.62
C ALA A 103 11.05 -19.00 -10.36
N LEU A 104 9.77 -18.69 -10.55
CA LEU A 104 8.87 -19.53 -11.36
C LEU A 104 9.25 -19.52 -12.84
N LEU A 105 9.63 -18.37 -13.40
CA LEU A 105 10.10 -18.26 -14.78
C LEU A 105 11.42 -19.03 -14.98
N ASP A 106 12.34 -18.91 -14.02
CA ASP A 106 13.62 -19.62 -14.06
C ASP A 106 13.39 -21.14 -14.03
N LEU A 107 12.50 -21.63 -13.15
CA LEU A 107 12.10 -23.04 -13.09
C LEU A 107 11.41 -23.53 -14.38
N GLU A 108 10.63 -22.68 -15.03
CA GLU A 108 10.02 -23.00 -16.33
C GLU A 108 11.09 -23.17 -17.41
N GLN A 109 12.08 -22.28 -17.47
CA GLN A 109 13.20 -22.42 -18.41
C GLN A 109 14.02 -23.69 -18.14
N GLU A 110 14.28 -24.00 -16.87
CA GLU A 110 14.96 -25.25 -16.48
C GLU A 110 14.16 -26.49 -16.90
N PHE A 111 12.83 -26.48 -16.75
CA PHE A 111 11.97 -27.57 -17.21
C PHE A 111 11.96 -27.72 -18.74
N LEU A 112 12.02 -26.62 -19.49
CA LEU A 112 12.15 -26.66 -20.94
C LEU A 112 13.51 -27.23 -21.39
N ALA A 113 14.57 -27.00 -20.62
CA ALA A 113 15.90 -27.54 -20.88
C ALA A 113 16.04 -29.01 -20.45
N ASP A 114 15.44 -29.39 -19.31
CA ASP A 114 15.41 -30.75 -18.77
C ASP A 114 13.97 -31.19 -18.42
N PRO A 115 13.33 -32.01 -19.28
CA PRO A 115 12.01 -32.55 -19.02
C PRO A 115 11.93 -33.47 -17.79
N HIS A 116 13.05 -33.91 -17.23
CA HIS A 116 13.13 -34.78 -16.06
C HIS A 116 13.29 -34.01 -14.73
N LEU A 117 13.06 -32.69 -14.73
CA LEU A 117 13.08 -31.86 -13.53
C LEU A 117 12.25 -32.46 -12.38
N SER A 118 12.88 -32.62 -11.22
CA SER A 118 12.22 -33.27 -10.07
C SER A 118 11.40 -32.29 -9.21
N ILE A 119 10.38 -32.82 -8.52
CA ILE A 119 9.59 -32.05 -7.53
C ILE A 119 10.48 -31.52 -6.41
N SER A 120 11.49 -32.31 -6.01
CA SER A 120 12.45 -31.94 -4.97
C SER A 120 13.24 -30.68 -5.34
N HIS A 121 13.61 -30.53 -6.61
CA HIS A 121 14.30 -29.35 -7.12
C HIS A 121 13.42 -28.11 -7.09
N VAL A 122 12.17 -28.21 -7.55
CA VAL A 122 11.16 -27.14 -7.43
C VAL A 122 10.97 -26.74 -5.97
N ASN A 123 10.86 -27.73 -5.09
CA ASN A 123 10.68 -27.51 -3.66
C ASN A 123 11.86 -26.82 -2.99
N TYR A 124 13.09 -27.14 -3.38
CA TYR A 124 14.30 -26.49 -2.93
C TYR A 124 14.37 -25.03 -3.42
N SER A 125 14.12 -24.82 -4.71
CA SER A 125 14.21 -23.49 -5.35
C SER A 125 13.20 -22.49 -4.75
N LEU A 126 12.06 -22.98 -4.27
CA LEU A 126 11.02 -22.16 -3.66
C LEU A 126 11.04 -22.14 -2.12
N ASP A 127 12.03 -22.77 -1.48
CA ASP A 127 12.05 -22.95 -0.02
C ASP A 127 12.12 -21.61 0.73
N GLN A 128 12.84 -20.62 0.20
CA GLN A 128 12.95 -19.28 0.80
C GLN A 128 11.58 -18.57 0.97
N PHE A 129 10.61 -18.89 0.09
CA PHE A 129 9.29 -18.27 0.14
C PHE A 129 8.35 -18.95 1.13
N GLN A 130 8.64 -20.20 1.52
CA GLN A 130 7.83 -20.99 2.46
C GLN A 130 7.75 -20.33 3.84
N LEU A 131 8.78 -19.58 4.24
CA LEU A 131 8.79 -18.81 5.48
C LEU A 131 8.27 -17.38 5.30
N LEU A 132 8.59 -16.78 4.14
CA LEU A 132 8.25 -15.39 3.85
C LEU A 132 6.74 -15.18 3.70
N PHE A 133 6.08 -16.01 2.89
CA PHE A 133 4.67 -15.81 2.53
C PHE A 133 3.74 -15.92 3.74
N PRO A 134 3.83 -16.93 4.62
CA PRO A 134 2.97 -16.99 5.81
C PRO A 134 3.17 -15.77 6.72
N SER A 135 4.41 -15.28 6.86
CA SER A 135 4.72 -14.12 7.68
C SER A 135 4.08 -12.83 7.12
N VAL A 136 4.15 -12.64 5.80
CA VAL A 136 3.51 -11.49 5.14
C VAL A 136 1.98 -11.62 5.13
N MET A 137 1.45 -12.84 4.99
CA MET A 137 0.01 -13.11 5.03
C MET A 137 -0.62 -12.72 6.36
N VAL A 138 0.07 -12.91 7.49
CA VAL A 138 -0.39 -12.43 8.81
C VAL A 138 -0.63 -10.92 8.79
N VAL A 139 0.24 -10.14 8.15
CA VAL A 139 0.09 -8.68 8.04
C VAL A 139 -1.14 -8.33 7.20
N VAL A 140 -1.30 -8.98 6.04
CA VAL A 140 -2.45 -8.78 5.14
C VAL A 140 -3.77 -9.11 5.85
N GLU A 141 -3.84 -10.27 6.52
CA GLU A 141 -5.03 -10.68 7.27
C GLU A 141 -5.30 -9.78 8.49
N GLN A 142 -4.26 -9.24 9.13
CA GLN A 142 -4.44 -8.25 10.20
C GLN A 142 -5.05 -6.96 9.66
N ILE A 143 -4.56 -6.44 8.52
CA ILE A 143 -5.10 -5.24 7.87
C ILE A 143 -6.58 -5.46 7.51
N LYS A 144 -6.92 -6.62 6.95
CA LYS A 144 -8.29 -7.01 6.58
C LYS A 144 -9.22 -7.14 7.78
N SER A 145 -8.82 -7.93 8.78
CA SER A 145 -9.68 -8.26 9.93
C SER A 145 -9.92 -7.05 10.84
N GLN A 146 -8.90 -6.23 11.08
CA GLN A 146 -8.99 -5.06 11.95
C GLN A 146 -9.42 -3.79 11.21
N LYS A 147 -9.64 -3.87 9.88
CA LYS A 147 -9.97 -2.74 9.02
C LYS A 147 -9.00 -1.56 9.20
N ILE A 148 -7.71 -1.85 9.19
CA ILE A 148 -6.65 -0.86 9.48
C ILE A 148 -6.62 0.20 8.38
N HIS A 149 -6.64 1.47 8.77
CA HIS A 149 -6.80 2.62 7.86
C HIS A 149 -5.66 3.63 7.97
N GLY A 150 -5.28 4.23 6.85
CA GLY A 150 -4.31 5.34 6.77
C GLY A 150 -2.96 5.06 7.42
N CYS A 151 -2.47 6.01 8.23
CA CYS A 151 -1.19 5.92 8.92
C CYS A 151 -1.03 4.68 9.82
N GLN A 152 -2.13 4.05 10.27
CA GLN A 152 -2.05 2.84 11.11
C GLN A 152 -1.47 1.63 10.36
N ILE A 153 -1.56 1.62 9.03
CA ILE A 153 -0.94 0.60 8.18
C ILE A 153 0.58 0.62 8.38
N LEU A 154 1.19 1.80 8.44
CA LEU A 154 2.63 1.97 8.67
C LEU A 154 3.04 1.41 10.03
N GLU A 155 2.26 1.70 11.07
CA GLU A 155 2.55 1.17 12.41
C GLU A 155 2.46 -0.36 12.43
N THR A 156 1.47 -0.92 11.74
CA THR A 156 1.27 -2.38 11.67
C THR A 156 2.44 -3.05 10.96
N VAL A 157 2.80 -2.56 9.78
CA VAL A 157 3.94 -3.08 9.00
C VAL A 157 5.24 -2.93 9.80
N TYR A 158 5.44 -1.77 10.46
CA TYR A 158 6.61 -1.54 11.30
C TYR A 158 6.72 -2.56 12.44
N LYS A 159 5.64 -2.80 13.19
CA LYS A 159 5.61 -3.78 14.29
C LYS A 159 6.02 -5.18 13.81
N HIS A 160 5.53 -5.61 12.65
CA HIS A 160 5.90 -6.91 12.07
C HIS A 160 7.33 -6.92 11.51
N SER A 161 7.83 -5.78 11.01
CA SER A 161 9.22 -5.66 10.54
C SER A 161 10.25 -5.78 11.66
N CYS A 162 9.87 -5.46 12.91
CA CYS A 162 10.73 -5.64 14.09
C CYS A 162 10.96 -7.11 14.47
N GLY A 163 10.36 -8.07 13.75
CA GLY A 163 10.61 -9.50 13.94
C GLY A 163 12.06 -9.91 13.67
N GLY A 164 12.44 -11.10 14.15
CA GLY A 164 13.83 -11.59 14.12
C GLY A 164 14.28 -12.28 12.83
N LEU A 165 13.40 -12.45 11.84
CA LEU A 165 13.71 -13.19 10.60
C LEU A 165 14.21 -12.22 9.51
N PRO A 166 15.50 -12.28 9.09
CA PRO A 166 16.06 -11.28 8.17
C PRO A 166 15.33 -11.16 6.81
N PRO A 167 14.93 -12.27 6.13
CA PRO A 167 14.22 -12.17 4.86
C PRO A 167 12.85 -11.50 5.00
N VAL A 168 12.13 -11.81 6.07
CA VAL A 168 10.81 -11.23 6.38
C VAL A 168 10.96 -9.76 6.71
N ARG A 169 11.92 -9.42 7.58
CA ARG A 169 12.22 -8.04 7.94
C ARG A 169 12.53 -7.20 6.71
N SER A 170 13.43 -7.66 5.84
CA SER A 170 13.80 -6.95 4.61
C SER A 170 12.58 -6.73 3.69
N ALA A 171 11.72 -7.73 3.54
CA ALA A 171 10.51 -7.61 2.75
C ALA A 171 9.53 -6.57 3.33
N LEU A 172 9.27 -6.61 4.64
CA LEU A 172 8.37 -5.66 5.30
C LEU A 172 8.95 -4.24 5.34
N GLU A 173 10.27 -4.08 5.48
CA GLU A 173 10.95 -2.78 5.37
C GLU A 173 10.80 -2.18 3.96
N LYS A 174 10.87 -3.00 2.90
CA LYS A 174 10.59 -2.54 1.52
C LYS A 174 9.15 -2.05 1.37
N ILE A 175 8.17 -2.79 1.91
CA ILE A 175 6.76 -2.36 1.91
C ILE A 175 6.60 -1.05 2.68
N LEU A 176 7.23 -0.95 3.86
CA LEU A 176 7.18 0.22 4.71
C LEU A 176 7.80 1.45 4.01
N ALA A 177 8.89 1.28 3.27
CA ALA A 177 9.52 2.37 2.51
C ALA A 177 8.57 2.94 1.44
N VAL A 178 7.84 2.09 0.73
CA VAL A 178 6.82 2.54 -0.26
C VAL A 178 5.70 3.32 0.45
N CYS A 179 5.22 2.83 1.60
CA CYS A 179 4.22 3.53 2.40
C CYS A 179 4.73 4.88 2.95
N HIS A 180 5.98 4.94 3.41
CA HIS A 180 6.62 6.19 3.83
C HIS A 180 6.72 7.19 2.69
N GLY A 181 6.89 6.74 1.44
CA GLY A 181 6.85 7.62 0.27
C GLY A 181 5.54 8.43 0.18
N VAL A 182 4.40 7.84 0.54
CA VAL A 182 3.11 8.56 0.61
C VAL A 182 3.10 9.56 1.76
N MET A 183 3.56 9.14 2.94
CA MET A 183 3.65 10.02 4.11
C MET A 183 4.54 11.23 3.86
N TYR A 184 5.70 11.05 3.25
CA TYR A 184 6.62 12.15 2.93
C TYR A 184 6.01 13.12 1.93
N LYS A 185 5.23 12.64 0.96
CA LYS A 185 4.49 13.50 0.04
C LYS A 185 3.47 14.36 0.79
N GLN A 186 2.63 13.76 1.65
CA GLN A 186 1.66 14.50 2.46
C GLN A 186 2.36 15.51 3.39
N LEU A 187 3.44 15.10 4.05
CA LEU A 187 4.20 15.95 4.96
C LEU A 187 4.85 17.13 4.22
N SER A 188 5.40 16.91 3.03
CA SER A 188 6.01 17.98 2.22
C SER A 188 4.97 18.99 1.73
N ALA A 189 3.80 18.54 1.26
CA ALA A 189 2.70 19.41 0.85
C ALA A 189 2.22 20.27 2.03
N TRP A 190 2.11 19.67 3.22
CA TRP A 190 1.73 20.36 4.43
C TRP A 190 2.78 21.37 4.89
N MET A 191 4.03 20.93 5.10
CA MET A 191 5.07 21.77 5.70
C MET A 191 5.53 22.91 4.78
N LEU A 192 5.56 22.69 3.45
CA LEU A 192 6.09 23.66 2.49
C LEU A 192 5.01 24.58 1.92
N HIS A 193 3.77 24.08 1.78
CA HIS A 193 2.69 24.80 1.10
C HIS A 193 1.46 25.05 1.99
N GLY A 194 1.40 24.47 3.19
CA GLY A 194 0.22 24.55 4.05
C GLY A 194 -1.00 23.82 3.46
N LEU A 195 -0.76 22.88 2.53
CA LEU A 195 -1.81 22.14 1.83
C LEU A 195 -2.03 20.79 2.52
N LEU A 196 -3.25 20.55 3.02
CA LEU A 196 -3.64 19.27 3.58
C LEU A 196 -4.27 18.40 2.49
N LEU A 197 -3.46 17.54 1.87
CA LEU A 197 -3.89 16.61 0.81
C LEU A 197 -4.34 15.27 1.41
N ASP A 198 -5.53 15.24 2.00
CA ASP A 198 -6.03 14.08 2.73
C ASP A 198 -7.52 13.78 2.48
N GLN A 199 -7.84 13.30 1.27
CA GLN A 199 -9.22 13.03 0.84
C GLN A 199 -9.93 11.95 1.66
N HIS A 200 -9.18 11.01 2.23
CA HIS A 200 -9.70 9.84 2.96
C HIS A 200 -9.47 9.90 4.46
N GLU A 201 -9.08 11.07 5.00
CA GLU A 201 -8.76 11.27 6.41
C GLU A 201 -7.76 10.25 7.00
N GLU A 202 -6.73 9.97 6.22
CA GLU A 202 -5.70 8.97 6.53
C GLU A 202 -4.51 9.55 7.28
N PHE A 203 -4.34 10.88 7.22
CA PHE A 203 -3.22 11.59 7.81
C PHE A 203 -3.49 11.95 9.28
N PHE A 204 -2.42 12.07 10.07
CA PHE A 204 -2.53 12.36 11.51
C PHE A 204 -2.83 13.84 11.82
N ILE A 205 -2.78 14.71 10.82
CA ILE A 205 -3.19 16.12 10.92
C ILE A 205 -4.58 16.27 10.32
N LYS A 206 -5.52 16.79 11.11
CA LYS A 206 -6.88 17.08 10.66
C LYS A 206 -7.20 18.57 10.81
N GLN A 207 -8.01 19.09 9.90
CA GLN A 207 -8.58 20.43 10.06
C GLN A 207 -9.56 20.40 11.24
N GLY A 208 -9.34 21.24 12.24
CA GLY A 208 -10.27 21.36 13.36
C GLY A 208 -11.62 21.91 12.91
N PRO A 209 -12.69 21.73 13.70
CA PRO A 209 -13.91 22.50 13.49
C PRO A 209 -13.53 23.97 13.56
N SER A 210 -13.83 24.76 12.52
CA SER A 210 -13.66 26.20 12.58
C SER A 210 -14.47 26.68 13.78
N SER A 211 -13.81 27.17 14.83
CA SER A 211 -14.49 27.81 15.95
C SER A 211 -15.03 29.15 15.46
N GLY A 212 -16.14 29.08 14.74
CA GLY A 212 -16.87 30.18 14.14
C GLY A 212 -18.35 30.05 14.48
N ASN A 213 -18.66 29.82 15.75
CA ASN A 213 -19.98 30.11 16.29
C ASN A 213 -19.91 31.48 16.99
N VAL A 214 -19.64 32.52 16.21
CA VAL A 214 -20.11 33.85 16.56
C VAL A 214 -21.56 33.87 16.11
N SER A 215 -22.47 33.85 17.08
CA SER A 215 -23.90 34.05 16.83
C SER A 215 -24.09 35.20 15.85
N ALA A 216 -24.78 34.94 14.75
CA ALA A 216 -25.29 35.99 13.87
C ALA A 216 -26.30 36.83 14.67
N GLN A 217 -25.85 37.93 15.26
CA GLN A 217 -26.70 39.09 15.48
C GLN A 217 -26.56 40.02 14.27
N PRO A 218 -27.67 40.48 13.68
CA PRO A 218 -27.63 41.48 12.63
C PRO A 218 -27.72 42.87 13.26
N GLU A 219 -26.62 43.61 13.37
CA GLU A 219 -26.67 45.07 13.58
C GLU A 219 -25.60 45.77 12.73
N GLU A 220 -26.10 46.36 11.63
CA GLU A 220 -25.94 47.75 11.19
C GLU A 220 -24.52 48.37 11.06
N ASP A 221 -24.16 48.58 9.78
CA ASP A 221 -23.56 49.76 9.15
C ASP A 221 -22.24 50.40 9.63
N GLU A 222 -21.41 50.68 8.60
CA GLU A 222 -20.29 51.63 8.49
C GLU A 222 -18.97 51.36 9.25
N GLU A 223 -17.95 50.89 8.52
CA GLU A 223 -16.92 51.79 7.96
C GLU A 223 -15.88 50.98 7.16
N ASP A 224 -15.73 51.37 5.89
CA ASP A 224 -14.65 51.01 5.00
C ASP A 224 -13.30 51.48 5.60
N LEU A 225 -12.53 50.54 6.15
CA LEU A 225 -11.11 50.73 6.40
C LEU A 225 -10.31 49.71 5.61
N GLY A 226 -9.96 50.12 4.39
CA GLY A 226 -9.14 49.38 3.44
C GLY A 226 -7.84 48.85 4.04
N ILE A 227 -7.80 47.54 4.28
CA ILE A 227 -6.57 46.75 4.35
C ILE A 227 -6.83 45.45 3.59
N GLY A 228 -6.16 45.32 2.44
CA GLY A 228 -6.42 44.33 1.41
C GLY A 228 -6.38 42.87 1.88
N GLY A 229 -7.48 42.17 1.63
CA GLY A 229 -7.59 40.72 1.69
C GLY A 229 -8.73 40.26 0.79
N LEU A 230 -8.45 39.36 -0.15
CA LEU A 230 -9.44 38.78 -1.06
C LEU A 230 -10.52 38.04 -0.25
N THR A 231 -11.78 38.25 -0.61
CA THR A 231 -12.91 37.55 0.01
C THR A 231 -12.89 36.04 -0.35
N GLY A 232 -13.48 35.19 0.49
CA GLY A 232 -13.47 33.73 0.28
C GLY A 232 -14.05 33.26 -1.06
N LYS A 233 -14.91 34.07 -1.69
CA LYS A 233 -15.42 33.84 -3.05
C LYS A 233 -14.33 34.04 -4.11
N GLN A 234 -13.53 35.10 -3.98
CA GLN A 234 -12.40 35.37 -4.87
C GLN A 234 -11.28 34.33 -4.74
N LEU A 235 -11.12 33.71 -3.56
CA LEU A 235 -10.16 32.62 -3.36
C LEU A 235 -10.59 31.33 -4.07
N ARG A 236 -11.90 31.05 -4.11
CA ARG A 236 -12.46 29.88 -4.80
C ARG A 236 -12.39 30.06 -6.31
N GLU A 237 -12.70 31.25 -6.82
CA GLU A 237 -12.49 31.59 -8.24
C GLU A 237 -11.01 31.48 -8.64
N LEU A 238 -10.07 31.91 -7.78
CA LEU A 238 -8.63 31.72 -8.02
C LEU A 238 -8.22 30.23 -8.04
N GLN A 239 -8.80 29.39 -7.19
CA GLN A 239 -8.53 27.94 -7.21
C GLN A 239 -9.03 27.28 -8.50
N ASP A 240 -10.17 27.73 -9.02
CA ASP A 240 -10.72 27.23 -10.29
C ASP A 240 -9.94 27.75 -11.50
N LEU A 241 -9.45 29.00 -11.44
CA LEU A 241 -8.59 29.60 -12.48
C LEU A 241 -7.20 28.95 -12.52
N VAL A 242 -6.63 28.58 -11.35
CA VAL A 242 -5.37 27.83 -11.24
C VAL A 242 -5.52 26.39 -11.73
N ARG A 243 -6.69 25.77 -11.56
CA ARG A 243 -6.98 24.47 -12.19
C ARG A 243 -7.04 24.56 -13.71
N ALA A 244 -7.58 25.66 -14.25
CA ALA A 244 -7.61 25.90 -15.69
C ALA A 244 -6.22 26.22 -16.29
N GLN A 245 -5.30 26.80 -15.52
CA GLN A 245 -3.96 27.18 -15.98
C GLN A 245 -2.90 26.08 -15.87
N GLN A 246 -3.20 24.91 -15.29
CA GLN A 246 -2.25 23.78 -15.20
C GLN A 246 -1.86 23.14 -16.54
N GLY A 247 -2.23 23.74 -17.68
CA GLY A 247 -1.67 23.44 -19.01
C GLY A 247 -0.42 24.24 -19.39
N ALA A 248 0.04 25.23 -18.60
CA ALA A 248 1.19 26.06 -18.97
C ALA A 248 2.09 26.42 -17.77
N TRP A 249 3.32 25.89 -17.78
CA TRP A 249 4.34 26.16 -16.76
C TRP A 249 4.86 27.60 -16.79
N ARG A 250 5.10 28.21 -15.61
CA ARG A 250 6.40 28.75 -15.15
C ARG A 250 6.29 29.45 -13.77
N ILE A 251 7.27 29.16 -12.90
CA ILE A 251 7.47 29.74 -11.57
C ILE A 251 7.97 31.20 -11.70
N PRO A 252 7.62 32.10 -10.75
CA PRO A 252 8.71 32.71 -9.98
C PRO A 252 8.45 32.68 -8.45
N ALA A 253 9.57 32.58 -7.72
CA ALA A 253 9.64 32.50 -6.27
C ALA A 253 9.14 33.77 -5.57
N ARG A 254 8.39 33.60 -4.47
CA ARG A 254 8.28 34.61 -3.41
C ARG A 254 8.17 33.92 -2.04
N SER A 255 9.20 34.12 -1.22
CA SER A 255 9.19 33.84 0.21
C SER A 255 8.10 34.66 0.90
N GLN A 256 7.10 34.00 1.47
CA GLN A 256 6.26 34.60 2.50
C GLN A 256 6.05 33.57 3.60
N LYS A 257 6.65 33.84 4.76
CA LYS A 257 6.54 33.06 5.99
C LYS A 257 5.10 33.14 6.49
N ARG A 258 4.23 32.22 6.05
CA ARG A 258 2.87 32.08 6.61
C ARG A 258 2.97 31.27 7.90
N ARG A 259 2.49 31.85 9.01
CA ARG A 259 2.27 31.11 10.26
C ARG A 259 1.17 30.07 10.01
N PRO A 260 1.24 28.86 10.58
CA PRO A 260 0.11 27.94 10.50
C PRO A 260 -1.08 28.53 11.28
N PRO A 261 -2.33 28.34 10.79
CA PRO A 261 -3.53 28.76 11.51
C PRO A 261 -3.68 27.95 12.80
N ASN A 262 -4.12 28.61 13.87
CA ASN A 262 -4.17 28.11 15.25
C ASN A 262 -5.25 27.03 15.52
N ASP A 263 -5.90 26.47 14.50
CA ASP A 263 -7.02 25.53 14.65
C ASP A 263 -6.68 24.14 14.10
N LEU A 264 -5.60 23.55 14.60
CA LEU A 264 -5.14 22.21 14.20
C LEU A 264 -5.10 21.27 15.40
N VAL A 265 -5.81 20.15 15.28
CA VAL A 265 -5.71 19.05 16.22
C VAL A 265 -4.70 18.06 15.67
N VAL A 266 -3.50 18.02 16.26
CA VAL A 266 -2.53 16.94 16.03
C VAL A 266 -2.98 15.78 16.90
N LEU A 267 -3.52 14.72 16.28
CA LEU A 267 -3.81 13.50 17.03
C LEU A 267 -2.49 12.92 17.57
N PRO A 268 -2.48 12.32 18.78
CA PRO A 268 -1.26 11.77 19.35
C PRO A 268 -0.67 10.73 18.39
N CYS A 269 0.45 11.11 17.78
CA CYS A 269 1.28 10.19 17.01
C CYS A 269 1.75 9.10 17.98
N PRO A 270 1.60 7.80 17.68
CA PRO A 270 2.11 6.75 18.55
C PRO A 270 3.60 7.03 18.81
N SER A 271 4.03 7.14 20.07
CA SER A 271 5.37 7.65 20.44
C SER A 271 6.54 6.90 19.79
N LYS A 272 6.29 5.69 19.27
CA LYS A 272 7.24 4.85 18.53
C LYS A 272 7.46 5.30 17.08
N PHE A 273 6.58 6.14 16.52
CA PHE A 273 6.61 6.61 15.14
C PHE A 273 7.75 7.61 14.90
N ILE A 274 8.05 8.47 15.87
CA ILE A 274 9.18 9.42 15.79
C ILE A 274 10.52 8.68 15.89
N THR A 275 10.60 7.65 16.73
CA THR A 275 11.80 6.82 16.86
C THR A 275 12.04 5.96 15.60
N ALA A 276 10.98 5.42 15.01
CA ALA A 276 11.02 4.72 13.73
C ALA A 276 11.36 5.67 12.56
N TRP A 277 10.83 6.90 12.57
CA TRP A 277 11.17 7.95 11.61
C TRP A 277 12.66 8.32 11.68
N ALA A 278 13.21 8.52 12.88
CA ALA A 278 14.63 8.78 13.08
C ALA A 278 15.52 7.58 12.68
N ALA A 279 15.08 6.34 12.97
CA ALA A 279 15.81 5.13 12.58
C ALA A 279 15.75 4.88 11.05
N SER A 280 14.61 5.14 10.42
CA SER A 280 14.43 5.00 8.97
C SER A 280 15.22 6.05 8.20
N ILE A 281 15.32 7.29 8.71
CA ILE A 281 16.19 8.33 8.16
C ILE A 281 17.67 7.94 8.30
N ASN A 282 18.08 7.33 9.42
CA ASN A 282 19.47 6.87 9.60
C ASN A 282 19.83 5.62 8.78
N SER A 283 18.84 4.80 8.39
CA SER A 283 19.05 3.61 7.56
C SER A 283 18.97 3.90 6.06
N LEU A 284 18.31 4.98 5.65
CA LEU A 284 18.32 5.49 4.28
C LEU A 284 19.64 6.27 4.09
N ASP A 285 20.71 5.57 3.71
CA ASP A 285 21.92 6.22 3.19
C ASP A 285 21.49 7.13 2.02
N VAL A 286 21.61 8.44 2.24
CA VAL A 286 21.09 9.56 1.40
C VAL A 286 21.76 9.63 0.02
N LYS A 287 22.45 8.57 -0.42
CA LYS A 287 23.29 8.57 -1.63
C LYS A 287 22.56 8.26 -2.94
N HIS A 288 21.29 7.86 -2.93
CA HIS A 288 20.61 7.40 -4.16
C HIS A 288 19.34 8.16 -4.59
N LEU A 289 18.94 9.23 -3.90
CA LEU A 289 17.78 10.05 -4.28
C LEU A 289 18.13 11.35 -5.01
N ALA A 290 19.39 11.54 -5.39
CA ALA A 290 19.84 12.60 -6.28
C ALA A 290 20.34 11.98 -7.59
N LEU A 291 19.43 11.60 -8.49
CA LEU A 291 19.59 11.51 -9.95
C LEU A 291 18.40 10.75 -10.56
N SER A 292 17.28 11.46 -10.77
CA SER A 292 16.33 11.33 -11.88
C SER A 292 15.34 12.48 -11.82
#